data_AF-A0A537IVM1-F1
#
_entry.id   AF-A0A537IVM1-F1
#
_cell.length_a   1.000
_cell.length_b   1.000
_cell.length_c   1.000
_cell.angle_alpha   90.00
_cell.angle_beta   90.00
_cell.angle_gamma   90.00
#
_symmetry.space_group_name_H-M   'P 1'
#
loop_
_entity.id
_entity.type
_entity.pdbx_description
1 polymer ?
#
loop_
_entity_poly.entity_id
_entity_poly.type
_entity_poly.pdbx_seq_one_letter_code
_entity_poly.pdbx_strand_id
1 'polypeptide(L)'
;MQLRSSSDGDKLARLHKQASEKASLIREKASDDTILLASHFDADGISAGSIMLSAVNRLESFPHLRIIDSVNERILDQIEAIESDLVIFTDIGSGYLEIISKILRNRDIVVADHHQPLGEPGSNLHHFNTHILGFDGSEEISGAGTAYLLAKALDSRNTDLSAMAIVGALGDQQDKGPERRFKGLNADILKDAVESKVIEVTKDLIFFGRQTRPIHRAIASTTDPFLPGLSGEEDRCLALLDAAGIPTKVDDRWRTISDLSLEEKSR
;
A
#
# COMPACT_ATOMS: atom_id res chain seq x y z
N MET A 1 5.63 -7.95 -22.04
CA MET A 1 6.30 -8.69 -20.96
C MET A 1 7.81 -8.62 -21.24
N GLN A 2 8.54 -7.73 -20.56
CA GLN A 2 10.01 -7.72 -20.66
C GLN A 2 10.53 -8.96 -19.92
N LEU A 3 11.39 -9.73 -20.58
CA LEU A 3 12.09 -10.86 -19.97
C LEU A 3 12.99 -10.32 -18.86
N ARG A 4 12.75 -10.74 -17.61
CA ARG A 4 13.58 -10.38 -16.46
C ARG A 4 14.98 -11.00 -16.58
N SER A 5 16.01 -10.28 -16.14
CA SER A 5 17.39 -10.75 -16.20
C SER A 5 17.64 -11.89 -15.21
N SER A 6 18.75 -12.64 -15.37
CA SER A 6 19.15 -13.67 -14.40
C SER A 6 19.38 -13.10 -12.98
N SER A 7 19.80 -11.84 -12.88
CA SER A 7 19.94 -11.09 -11.63
C SER A 7 18.59 -10.85 -10.94
N ASP A 8 17.55 -10.53 -11.70
CA ASP A 8 16.21 -10.29 -11.15
C ASP A 8 15.56 -11.57 -10.64
N GLY A 9 15.86 -12.71 -11.28
CA GLY A 9 15.42 -14.03 -10.82
C GLY A 9 15.99 -14.39 -9.45
N ASP A 10 17.27 -14.07 -9.20
CA ASP A 10 17.90 -14.31 -7.89
C ASP A 10 17.32 -13.38 -6.80
N LYS A 11 17.10 -12.09 -7.11
CA LYS A 11 16.45 -11.15 -6.19
C LYS A 11 15.06 -11.64 -5.75
N LEU A 12 14.25 -12.11 -6.70
CA LEU A 12 12.92 -12.65 -6.41
C LEU A 12 12.98 -13.92 -5.56
N ALA A 13 13.89 -14.85 -5.87
CA ALA A 13 14.04 -16.06 -5.08
C ALA A 13 14.41 -15.74 -3.62
N ARG A 14 15.30 -14.77 -3.41
CA ARG A 14 15.66 -14.26 -2.08
C ARG A 14 14.48 -13.59 -1.37
N LEU A 15 13.68 -12.79 -2.08
CA LEU A 15 12.46 -12.17 -1.56
C LEU A 15 11.46 -13.21 -1.08
N HIS A 16 11.14 -14.22 -1.90
CA HIS A 16 10.20 -15.28 -1.53
C HIS A 16 10.71 -16.11 -0.35
N LYS A 17 12.01 -16.40 -0.31
CA LYS A 17 12.63 -17.08 0.83
C LYS A 17 12.47 -16.27 2.12
N GLN A 18 12.82 -14.98 2.08
CA GLN A 18 12.67 -14.07 3.21
C GLN A 18 11.21 -13.98 3.67
N ALA A 19 10.26 -13.79 2.76
CA ALA A 19 8.83 -13.76 3.08
C ALA A 19 8.38 -15.07 3.74
N SER A 20 8.82 -16.22 3.22
CA SER A 20 8.45 -17.55 3.76
C SER A 20 9.00 -17.79 5.17
N GLU A 21 10.24 -17.34 5.44
CA GLU A 21 10.84 -17.43 6.77
C GLU A 21 10.06 -16.61 7.80
N LYS A 22 9.72 -15.35 7.48
CA LYS A 22 8.97 -14.46 8.38
C LYS A 22 7.53 -14.93 8.54
N ALA A 23 6.92 -15.43 7.47
CA ALA A 23 5.59 -16.02 7.52
C ALA A 23 5.56 -17.27 8.42
N SER A 24 6.62 -18.08 8.42
CA SER A 24 6.71 -19.26 9.28
C SER A 24 6.76 -18.87 10.76
N LEU A 25 7.54 -17.85 11.10
CA LEU A 25 7.58 -17.28 12.46
C LEU A 25 6.21 -16.76 12.90
N ILE A 26 5.56 -15.95 12.07
CA ILE A 26 4.23 -15.41 12.39
C ILE A 26 3.23 -16.56 12.61
N ARG A 27 3.27 -17.61 11.78
CA ARG A 27 2.38 -18.78 11.93
C ARG A 27 2.66 -19.54 13.24
N GLU A 28 3.92 -19.70 13.61
CA GLU A 28 4.32 -20.33 14.88
C GLU A 28 3.76 -19.56 16.08
N LYS A 29 3.73 -18.23 16.00
CA LYS A 29 3.26 -17.34 17.07
C LYS A 29 1.76 -17.03 17.04
N ALA A 30 1.02 -17.54 16.06
CA ALA A 30 -0.40 -17.22 15.89
C ALA A 30 -1.36 -18.13 16.66
N SER A 31 -0.90 -19.20 17.31
CA SER A 31 -1.77 -20.20 17.94
C SER A 31 -2.42 -19.66 19.23
N ASP A 32 -3.68 -19.21 19.16
CA ASP A 32 -4.50 -18.66 20.27
C ASP A 32 -3.91 -17.42 20.98
N ASP A 33 -2.80 -16.87 20.48
CA ASP A 33 -2.12 -15.72 21.07
C ASP A 33 -2.61 -14.38 20.51
N THR A 34 -2.39 -13.33 21.32
CA THR A 34 -2.52 -11.95 20.84
C THR A 34 -1.34 -11.61 19.94
N ILE A 35 -1.61 -11.05 18.77
CA ILE A 35 -0.57 -10.49 17.88
C ILE A 35 -0.77 -8.97 17.79
N LEU A 36 0.20 -8.21 18.28
CA LEU A 36 0.19 -6.76 18.16
C LEU A 36 0.68 -6.33 16.77
N LEU A 37 -0.09 -5.46 16.12
CA LEU A 37 0.27 -4.83 14.87
C LEU A 37 0.43 -3.33 15.08
N ALA A 38 1.47 -2.74 14.52
CA ALA A 38 1.66 -1.30 14.46
C ALA A 38 1.84 -0.88 12.99
N SER A 39 1.12 0.16 12.56
CA SER A 39 1.22 0.64 11.19
C SER A 39 1.13 2.15 11.07
N HIS A 40 1.68 2.69 9.98
CA HIS A 40 1.69 4.11 9.70
C HIS A 40 0.27 4.68 9.43
N PHE A 41 0.09 5.98 9.59
CA PHE A 41 -1.23 6.62 9.60
C PHE A 41 -1.78 7.01 8.22
N ASP A 42 -0.96 6.96 7.18
CA ASP A 42 -1.37 7.34 5.83
C ASP A 42 -2.09 6.18 5.11
N ALA A 43 -2.39 6.39 3.82
CA ALA A 43 -3.12 5.41 3.03
C ALA A 43 -2.32 4.11 2.81
N ASP A 44 -1.00 4.18 2.75
CA ASP A 44 -0.15 3.00 2.57
C ASP A 44 -0.09 2.20 3.87
N GLY A 45 0.16 2.86 5.00
CA GLY A 45 0.17 2.24 6.33
C GLY A 45 -1.19 1.65 6.71
N ILE A 46 -2.28 2.39 6.57
CA ILE A 46 -3.62 1.84 6.88
C ILE A 46 -3.91 0.61 6.01
N SER A 47 -3.52 0.63 4.73
CA SER A 47 -3.66 -0.53 3.85
C SER A 47 -2.77 -1.71 4.30
N ALA A 48 -1.51 -1.45 4.63
CA ALA A 48 -0.55 -2.45 5.10
C ALA A 48 -1.00 -3.12 6.40
N GLY A 49 -1.40 -2.32 7.39
CA GLY A 49 -1.96 -2.78 8.65
C GLY A 49 -3.24 -3.60 8.44
N SER A 50 -4.14 -3.17 7.53
CA SER A 50 -5.38 -3.90 7.22
C SER A 50 -5.13 -5.25 6.54
N ILE A 51 -4.12 -5.32 5.65
CA ILE A 51 -3.70 -6.56 5.00
C ILE A 51 -3.18 -7.54 6.04
N MET A 52 -2.25 -7.10 6.90
CA MET A 52 -1.68 -7.97 7.92
C MET A 52 -2.72 -8.38 8.98
N LEU A 53 -3.58 -7.45 9.41
CA LEU A 53 -4.71 -7.73 10.28
C LEU A 53 -5.61 -8.83 9.70
N SER A 54 -5.96 -8.72 8.43
CA SER A 54 -6.80 -9.72 7.74
C SER A 54 -6.11 -11.07 7.61
N ALA A 55 -4.81 -11.07 7.29
CA ALA A 55 -4.01 -12.29 7.15
C ALA A 55 -3.86 -13.03 8.48
N VAL A 56 -3.57 -12.30 9.57
CA VAL A 56 -3.40 -12.84 10.92
C VAL A 56 -4.73 -13.31 11.50
N ASN A 57 -5.83 -12.59 11.26
CA ASN A 57 -7.18 -13.01 11.64
C ASN A 57 -7.61 -14.33 10.98
N ARG A 58 -7.06 -14.68 9.81
CA ARG A 58 -7.29 -15.98 9.13
C ARG A 58 -6.49 -17.14 9.74
N LEU A 59 -5.57 -16.87 10.66
CA LEU A 59 -4.76 -17.87 11.38
C LEU A 59 -5.33 -18.25 12.75
N GLU A 60 -6.59 -17.90 13.04
CA GLU A 60 -7.25 -18.17 14.34
C GLU A 60 -6.54 -17.51 15.54
N SER A 61 -5.93 -16.34 15.32
CA SER A 61 -5.27 -15.54 16.36
C SER A 61 -6.10 -14.31 16.77
N PHE A 62 -5.65 -13.58 17.80
CA PHE A 62 -6.29 -12.33 18.27
C PHE A 62 -5.46 -11.09 17.89
N PRO A 63 -5.59 -10.55 16.66
CA PRO A 63 -4.80 -9.39 16.27
C PRO A 63 -5.31 -8.10 16.91
N HIS A 64 -4.38 -7.25 17.36
CA HIS A 64 -4.65 -5.89 17.82
C HIS A 64 -3.85 -4.90 16.98
N LEU A 65 -4.53 -4.17 16.10
CA LEU A 65 -3.92 -3.15 15.25
C LEU A 65 -3.92 -1.78 15.91
N ARG A 66 -2.75 -1.16 15.92
CA ARG A 66 -2.52 0.22 16.34
C ARG A 66 -1.98 1.04 15.17
N ILE A 67 -2.68 2.14 14.86
CA ILE A 67 -2.21 3.12 13.88
C ILE A 67 -1.39 4.20 14.59
N ILE A 68 -0.21 4.50 14.08
CA ILE A 68 0.75 5.44 14.66
C ILE A 68 1.27 6.42 13.60
N ASP A 69 1.61 7.64 14.05
CA ASP A 69 2.17 8.68 13.18
C ASP A 69 3.70 8.58 13.03
N SER A 70 4.36 7.99 14.02
CA SER A 70 5.81 7.90 14.13
C SER A 70 6.20 6.82 15.14
N VAL A 71 7.44 6.35 15.10
CA VAL A 71 8.00 5.52 16.17
C VAL A 71 8.78 6.41 17.13
N ASN A 72 8.46 6.34 18.41
CA ASN A 72 9.18 7.01 19.49
C ASN A 72 9.08 6.19 20.78
N GLU A 73 9.90 6.51 21.78
CA GLU A 73 9.96 5.78 23.06
C GLU A 73 8.57 5.65 23.71
N ARG A 74 7.79 6.73 23.76
CA ARG A 74 6.44 6.72 24.35
C ARG A 74 5.52 5.71 23.68
N ILE A 75 5.55 5.63 22.34
CA ILE A 75 4.72 4.67 21.60
C ILE A 75 5.21 3.24 21.83
N LEU A 76 6.52 3.03 21.87
CA LEU A 76 7.11 1.73 22.11
C LEU A 76 6.85 1.23 23.54
N ASP A 77 6.93 2.08 24.55
CA ASP A 77 6.55 1.75 25.94
C ASP A 77 5.07 1.35 26.03
N GLN A 78 4.19 2.03 25.29
CA GLN A 78 2.78 1.66 25.23
C GLN A 78 2.53 0.32 24.51
N ILE A 79 3.34 -0.03 23.52
CA ILE A 79 3.31 -1.36 22.89
C ILE A 79 3.87 -2.41 23.85
N GLU A 80 4.95 -2.09 24.57
CA GLU A 80 5.61 -2.95 25.56
C GLU A 80 4.71 -3.26 26.77
N ALA A 81 3.75 -2.39 27.09
CA ALA A 81 2.78 -2.60 28.15
C ALA A 81 1.65 -3.61 27.79
N ILE A 82 1.48 -3.98 26.50
CA ILE A 82 0.43 -4.91 26.08
C ILE A 82 1.02 -6.31 25.96
N GLU A 83 0.46 -7.30 26.67
CA GLU A 83 0.93 -8.69 26.63
C GLU A 83 0.77 -9.28 25.22
N SER A 84 1.91 -9.64 24.59
CA SER A 84 1.98 -10.22 23.25
C SER A 84 3.42 -10.65 22.96
N ASP A 85 3.62 -11.90 22.57
CA ASP A 85 4.93 -12.47 22.24
C ASP A 85 5.49 -11.95 20.91
N LEU A 86 4.59 -11.55 20.00
CA LEU A 86 4.93 -11.04 18.67
C LEU A 86 4.41 -9.61 18.47
N VAL A 87 5.26 -8.75 17.90
CA VAL A 87 4.87 -7.43 17.40
C VAL A 87 5.22 -7.32 15.92
N ILE A 88 4.26 -6.96 15.08
CA ILE A 88 4.48 -6.76 13.64
C ILE A 88 4.33 -5.28 13.30
N PHE A 89 5.38 -4.66 12.80
CA PHE A 89 5.33 -3.33 12.21
C PHE A 89 5.13 -3.43 10.70
N THR A 90 4.22 -2.63 10.16
CA THR A 90 3.92 -2.58 8.72
C THR A 90 3.98 -1.15 8.23
N ASP A 91 4.69 -0.92 7.12
CA ASP A 91 4.94 0.42 6.55
C ASP A 91 5.71 1.40 7.47
N ILE A 92 6.29 0.87 8.55
CA ILE A 92 7.07 1.66 9.48
C ILE A 92 8.05 0.75 10.22
N GLY A 93 9.14 1.32 10.72
CA GLY A 93 10.06 0.66 11.63
C GLY A 93 11.49 0.50 11.09
N SER A 94 11.71 0.54 9.77
CA SER A 94 13.07 0.39 9.21
C SER A 94 14.01 1.51 9.60
N GLY A 95 13.49 2.71 9.88
CA GLY A 95 14.27 3.82 10.42
C GLY A 95 14.57 3.73 11.93
N TYR A 96 14.05 2.72 12.63
CA TYR A 96 13.99 2.65 14.09
C TYR A 96 14.41 1.28 14.64
N LEU A 97 15.19 0.51 13.89
CA LEU A 97 15.51 -0.90 14.21
C LEU A 97 16.15 -1.06 15.59
N GLU A 98 17.12 -0.22 15.93
CA GLU A 98 17.85 -0.31 17.20
C GLU A 98 16.96 -0.02 18.42
N ILE A 99 16.15 1.05 18.35
CA ILE A 99 15.28 1.45 19.46
C ILE A 99 14.12 0.47 19.66
N ILE A 100 13.55 -0.02 18.56
CA ILE A 100 12.53 -1.09 18.58
C ILE A 100 13.11 -2.33 19.25
N SER A 101 14.28 -2.79 18.80
CA SER A 101 14.94 -3.99 19.34
C SER A 101 15.28 -3.84 20.82
N LYS A 102 15.71 -2.65 21.25
CA LYS A 102 16.10 -2.38 22.64
C LYS A 102 14.92 -2.37 23.60
N ILE A 103 13.83 -1.69 23.24
CA ILE A 103 12.65 -1.54 24.10
C ILE A 103 11.85 -2.84 24.11
N LEU A 104 11.61 -3.44 22.95
CA LEU A 104 10.83 -4.67 22.80
C LEU A 104 11.71 -5.94 22.87
N ARG A 105 12.84 -5.90 23.58
CA ARG A 105 13.88 -6.95 23.61
C ARG A 105 13.42 -8.35 24.06
N ASN A 106 12.28 -8.44 24.75
CA ASN A 106 11.73 -9.69 25.26
C ASN A 106 10.66 -10.30 24.34
N ARG A 107 10.54 -9.81 23.10
CA ARG A 107 9.51 -10.19 22.14
C ARG A 107 10.14 -10.50 20.79
N ASP A 108 9.48 -11.34 20.01
CA ASP A 108 9.78 -11.46 18.60
C ASP A 108 9.16 -10.28 17.83
N ILE A 109 9.89 -9.75 16.87
CA ILE A 109 9.49 -8.55 16.14
C ILE A 109 9.59 -8.84 14.65
N VAL A 110 8.54 -8.54 13.89
CA VAL A 110 8.60 -8.52 12.42
C VAL A 110 8.41 -7.10 11.94
N VAL A 111 9.25 -6.66 11.01
CA VAL A 111 9.10 -5.34 10.36
C VAL A 111 8.95 -5.59 8.86
N ALA A 112 7.77 -5.31 8.31
CA ALA A 112 7.47 -5.37 6.88
C ALA A 112 7.34 -3.94 6.34
N ASP A 113 8.38 -3.47 5.65
CA ASP A 113 8.53 -2.04 5.35
C ASP A 113 9.37 -1.82 4.08
N HIS A 114 9.17 -0.67 3.44
CA HIS A 114 9.81 -0.29 2.19
C HIS A 114 10.71 0.95 2.32
N HIS A 115 10.73 1.61 3.48
CA HIS A 115 11.59 2.76 3.74
C HIS A 115 13.08 2.38 3.79
N GLN A 116 13.98 3.35 3.56
CA GLN A 116 15.41 3.12 3.75
C GLN A 116 15.71 2.73 5.20
N PRO A 117 16.44 1.62 5.42
CA PRO A 117 16.77 1.20 6.78
C PRO A 117 17.83 2.09 7.41
N LEU A 118 17.71 2.27 8.74
CA LEU A 118 18.70 2.94 9.57
C LEU A 118 19.06 2.05 10.76
N GLY A 119 20.36 1.81 10.92
CA GLY A 119 20.88 0.91 11.95
C GLY A 119 20.76 -0.56 11.56
N GLU A 120 21.03 -1.44 12.52
CA GLU A 120 20.98 -2.89 12.34
C GLU A 120 19.88 -3.50 13.23
N PRO A 121 19.20 -4.57 12.77
CA PRO A 121 18.21 -5.25 13.58
C PRO A 121 18.86 -5.99 14.76
N GLY A 122 18.21 -5.96 15.93
CA GLY A 122 18.56 -6.83 17.05
C GLY A 122 18.26 -8.30 16.74
N SER A 123 18.78 -9.22 17.58
CA SER A 123 18.63 -10.67 17.35
C SER A 123 17.19 -11.18 17.35
N ASN A 124 16.27 -10.42 17.97
CA ASN A 124 14.85 -10.70 18.06
C ASN A 124 14.00 -9.99 16.97
N LEU A 125 14.65 -9.22 16.07
CA LEU A 125 13.97 -8.45 15.03
C LEU A 125 14.20 -9.08 13.64
N HIS A 126 13.11 -9.54 13.06
CA HIS A 126 13.04 -10.15 11.75
C HIS A 126 12.62 -9.10 10.72
N HIS A 127 13.62 -8.49 10.07
CA HIS A 127 13.41 -7.42 9.11
C HIS A 127 13.07 -7.96 7.72
N PHE A 128 11.84 -7.72 7.25
CA PHE A 128 11.38 -7.96 5.90
C PHE A 128 11.26 -6.63 5.15
N ASN A 129 12.38 -6.17 4.61
CA ASN A 129 12.43 -4.94 3.83
C ASN A 129 12.96 -5.20 2.42
N THR A 130 12.36 -4.58 1.43
CA THR A 130 12.67 -4.83 0.02
C THR A 130 13.93 -4.10 -0.46
N HIS A 131 14.33 -2.99 0.18
CA HIS A 131 15.58 -2.29 -0.12
C HIS A 131 16.81 -3.16 0.12
N ILE A 132 16.85 -3.98 1.18
CA ILE A 132 18.00 -4.87 1.46
C ILE A 132 18.15 -5.98 0.40
N LEU A 133 17.12 -6.18 -0.43
CA LEU A 133 17.06 -7.12 -1.54
C LEU A 133 17.29 -6.44 -2.91
N GLY A 134 17.50 -5.12 -2.91
CA GLY A 134 17.80 -4.34 -4.11
C GLY A 134 16.57 -3.99 -4.96
N PHE A 135 15.40 -3.89 -4.34
CA PHE A 135 14.21 -3.28 -4.93
C PHE A 135 14.12 -1.81 -4.52
N ASP A 136 13.51 -0.98 -5.37
CA ASP A 136 13.29 0.43 -5.09
C ASP A 136 11.97 0.64 -4.33
N GLY A 137 12.05 0.91 -3.03
CA GLY A 137 10.89 1.22 -2.19
C GLY A 137 10.10 2.46 -2.61
N SER A 138 10.63 3.33 -3.50
CA SER A 138 9.92 4.54 -3.93
C SER A 138 9.09 4.38 -5.20
N GLU A 139 9.30 3.30 -5.97
CA GLU A 139 8.59 3.06 -7.25
C GLU A 139 8.16 1.60 -7.47
N GLU A 140 8.88 0.62 -6.91
CA GLU A 140 8.68 -0.79 -7.22
C GLU A 140 7.79 -1.52 -6.21
N ILE A 141 7.68 -1.01 -4.98
CA ILE A 141 6.90 -1.63 -3.90
C ILE A 141 6.62 -0.65 -2.76
N SER A 142 5.38 -0.63 -2.28
CA SER A 142 4.94 0.18 -1.13
C SER A 142 4.96 -0.62 0.17
N GLY A 143 4.76 0.02 1.32
CA GLY A 143 4.55 -0.65 2.61
C GLY A 143 3.41 -1.66 2.56
N ALA A 144 2.26 -1.30 1.99
CA ALA A 144 1.15 -2.22 1.77
C ALA A 144 1.52 -3.37 0.83
N GLY A 145 2.36 -3.09 -0.18
CA GLY A 145 2.94 -4.11 -1.03
C GLY A 145 3.80 -5.12 -0.26
N THR A 146 4.68 -4.66 0.63
CA THR A 146 5.50 -5.56 1.47
C THR A 146 4.63 -6.39 2.41
N ALA A 147 3.63 -5.78 3.05
CA ALA A 147 2.67 -6.48 3.90
C ALA A 147 1.88 -7.54 3.12
N TYR A 148 1.48 -7.25 1.88
CA TYR A 148 0.83 -8.22 0.99
C TYR A 148 1.71 -9.40 0.62
N LEU A 149 2.97 -9.17 0.26
CA LEU A 149 3.90 -10.25 -0.06
C LEU A 149 4.09 -11.21 1.13
N LEU A 150 4.18 -10.65 2.33
CA LEU A 150 4.25 -11.42 3.57
C LEU A 150 2.92 -12.14 3.86
N ALA A 151 1.78 -11.48 3.71
CA ALA A 151 0.46 -12.08 3.85
C ALA A 151 0.23 -13.24 2.87
N LYS A 152 0.62 -13.10 1.60
CA LYS A 152 0.53 -14.17 0.60
C LYS A 152 1.43 -15.36 0.94
N ALA A 153 2.58 -15.11 1.57
CA ALA A 153 3.47 -16.16 2.07
C ALA A 153 2.91 -16.87 3.31
N LEU A 154 2.11 -16.17 4.15
CA LEU A 154 1.37 -16.79 5.25
C LEU A 154 0.31 -17.77 4.74
N ASP A 155 -0.44 -17.37 3.74
CA ASP A 155 -1.49 -18.19 3.14
C ASP A 155 -1.82 -17.68 1.72
N SER A 156 -1.84 -18.58 0.74
CA SER A 156 -2.15 -18.22 -0.65
C SER A 156 -3.58 -17.68 -0.82
N ARG A 157 -4.50 -17.97 0.10
CA ARG A 157 -5.85 -17.39 0.15
C ARG A 157 -5.83 -15.87 0.29
N ASN A 158 -4.75 -15.29 0.83
CA ASN A 158 -4.55 -13.83 0.96
C ASN A 158 -4.28 -13.10 -0.36
N THR A 159 -4.30 -13.81 -1.49
CA THR A 159 -4.20 -13.18 -2.84
C THR A 159 -5.35 -12.18 -3.08
N ASP A 160 -6.51 -12.36 -2.44
CA ASP A 160 -7.64 -11.42 -2.49
C ASP A 160 -7.33 -10.05 -1.85
N LEU A 161 -6.34 -9.98 -0.95
CA LEU A 161 -5.88 -8.74 -0.32
C LEU A 161 -5.02 -7.88 -1.26
N SER A 162 -4.69 -8.37 -2.45
CA SER A 162 -3.95 -7.62 -3.48
C SER A 162 -4.63 -6.30 -3.84
N ALA A 163 -5.96 -6.23 -3.76
CA ALA A 163 -6.69 -4.97 -3.98
C ALA A 163 -6.27 -3.87 -2.99
N MET A 164 -6.13 -4.21 -1.70
CA MET A 164 -5.67 -3.28 -0.68
C MET A 164 -4.21 -2.88 -0.86
N ALA A 165 -3.37 -3.80 -1.34
CA ALA A 165 -1.97 -3.49 -1.65
C ALA A 165 -1.87 -2.43 -2.77
N ILE A 166 -2.74 -2.53 -3.79
CA ILE A 166 -2.83 -1.51 -4.85
C ILE A 166 -3.34 -0.18 -4.32
N VAL A 167 -4.31 -0.17 -3.40
CA VAL A 167 -4.76 1.06 -2.74
C VAL A 167 -3.61 1.75 -2.01
N GLY A 168 -2.82 1.00 -1.23
CA GLY A 168 -1.66 1.54 -0.53
C GLY A 168 -0.60 2.09 -1.49
N ALA A 169 -0.26 1.34 -2.53
CA ALA A 169 0.70 1.78 -3.54
C ALA A 169 0.25 3.04 -4.32
N LEU A 170 -1.06 3.21 -4.58
CA LEU A 170 -1.59 4.46 -5.14
C LEU A 170 -1.57 5.60 -4.12
N GLY A 171 -1.83 5.30 -2.84
CA GLY A 171 -1.73 6.23 -1.73
C GLY A 171 -0.32 6.80 -1.57
N ASP A 172 0.70 5.95 -1.77
CA ASP A 172 2.11 6.32 -1.79
C ASP A 172 2.62 6.78 -3.18
N GLN A 173 1.70 7.07 -4.11
CA GLN A 173 1.98 7.63 -5.43
C GLN A 173 2.98 6.80 -6.27
N GLN A 174 2.95 5.47 -6.17
CA GLN A 174 3.94 4.60 -6.81
C GLN A 174 3.60 4.18 -8.25
N ASP A 175 2.53 4.72 -8.84
CA ASP A 175 2.17 4.52 -10.24
C ASP A 175 3.02 5.40 -11.18
N LYS A 176 4.35 5.37 -11.01
CA LYS A 176 5.34 6.26 -11.67
C LYS A 176 5.83 5.76 -13.03
N GLY A 177 5.19 4.76 -13.62
CA GLY A 177 5.50 4.30 -14.98
C GLY A 177 4.85 5.13 -16.08
N PRO A 178 5.27 4.92 -17.34
CA PRO A 178 4.61 5.53 -18.49
C PRO A 178 3.09 5.27 -18.44
N GLU A 179 2.31 6.31 -18.66
CA GLU A 179 0.84 6.27 -18.57
C GLU A 179 0.31 5.83 -17.19
N ARG A 180 1.02 6.20 -16.10
CA ARG A 180 0.66 5.88 -14.72
C ARG A 180 0.56 4.37 -14.46
N ARG A 181 1.44 3.60 -15.10
CA ARG A 181 1.56 2.16 -14.90
C ARG A 181 2.44 1.84 -13.69
N PHE A 182 2.10 0.81 -12.94
CA PHE A 182 3.03 0.22 -11.98
C PHE A 182 4.23 -0.45 -12.65
N LYS A 183 5.36 -0.47 -11.94
CA LYS A 183 6.58 -1.20 -12.29
C LYS A 183 6.92 -2.20 -11.18
N GLY A 184 7.99 -2.96 -11.37
CA GLY A 184 8.56 -3.80 -10.31
C GLY A 184 7.56 -4.79 -9.70
N LEU A 185 7.61 -4.91 -8.37
CA LEU A 185 6.75 -5.82 -7.61
C LEU A 185 5.29 -5.34 -7.58
N ASN A 186 5.03 -4.03 -7.61
CA ASN A 186 3.66 -3.50 -7.74
C ASN A 186 2.96 -3.99 -9.01
N ALA A 187 3.69 -4.16 -10.12
CA ALA A 187 3.13 -4.74 -11.34
C ALA A 187 2.77 -6.23 -11.18
N ASP A 188 3.56 -6.98 -10.39
CA ASP A 188 3.26 -8.38 -10.05
C ASP A 188 2.04 -8.49 -9.14
N ILE A 189 1.90 -7.58 -8.16
CA ILE A 189 0.74 -7.50 -7.27
C ILE A 189 -0.52 -7.12 -8.05
N LEU A 190 -0.42 -6.18 -9.00
CA LEU A 190 -1.55 -5.82 -9.86
C LEU A 190 -2.00 -7.01 -10.71
N LYS A 191 -1.06 -7.82 -11.18
CA LYS A 191 -1.37 -9.05 -11.91
C LYS A 191 -2.17 -10.02 -11.04
N ASP A 192 -1.75 -10.24 -9.79
CA ASP A 192 -2.51 -11.05 -8.84
C ASP A 192 -3.95 -10.51 -8.65
N ALA A 193 -4.10 -9.19 -8.53
CA ALA A 193 -5.41 -8.54 -8.34
C ALA A 193 -6.35 -8.70 -9.55
N VAL A 194 -5.81 -8.64 -10.76
CA VAL A 194 -6.57 -8.87 -11.99
C VAL A 194 -6.93 -10.35 -12.14
N GLU A 195 -5.99 -11.26 -11.89
CA GLU A 195 -6.22 -12.71 -12.00
C GLU A 195 -7.22 -13.22 -10.96
N SER A 196 -7.22 -12.64 -9.76
CA SER A 196 -8.21 -12.91 -8.70
C SER A 196 -9.53 -12.16 -8.89
N LYS A 197 -9.66 -11.33 -9.95
CA LYS A 197 -10.86 -10.57 -10.30
C LYS A 197 -11.33 -9.57 -9.22
N VAL A 198 -10.40 -9.07 -8.42
CA VAL A 198 -10.69 -8.02 -7.42
C VAL A 198 -10.42 -6.61 -7.97
N ILE A 199 -9.66 -6.49 -9.07
CA ILE A 199 -9.38 -5.23 -9.76
C ILE A 199 -9.55 -5.38 -11.27
N GLU A 200 -10.06 -4.34 -11.92
CA GLU A 200 -10.00 -4.13 -13.36
C GLU A 200 -9.06 -2.96 -13.67
N VAL A 201 -8.29 -3.06 -14.76
CA VAL A 201 -7.35 -2.02 -15.21
C VAL A 201 -7.86 -1.39 -16.50
N THR A 202 -8.14 -0.09 -16.46
CA THR A 202 -8.60 0.70 -17.61
C THR A 202 -7.74 1.94 -17.80
N LYS A 203 -7.58 2.40 -19.05
CA LYS A 203 -7.04 3.73 -19.33
C LYS A 203 -8.16 4.76 -19.25
N ASP A 204 -8.03 5.74 -18.36
CA ASP A 204 -9.07 6.73 -18.07
C ASP A 204 -8.46 8.09 -17.68
N LEU A 205 -9.31 9.12 -17.52
CA LEU A 205 -8.92 10.42 -17.00
C LEU A 205 -8.60 10.33 -15.50
N ILE A 206 -7.42 10.81 -15.11
CA ILE A 206 -6.91 10.73 -13.74
C ILE A 206 -7.21 12.05 -13.04
N PHE A 207 -8.50 12.28 -12.74
CA PHE A 207 -8.94 13.41 -11.95
C PHE A 207 -9.32 12.99 -10.53
N PHE A 208 -9.03 13.85 -9.57
CA PHE A 208 -9.36 13.58 -8.18
C PHE A 208 -10.88 13.56 -7.97
N GLY A 209 -11.37 12.57 -7.22
CA GLY A 209 -12.80 12.42 -6.93
C GLY A 209 -13.62 11.86 -8.10
N ARG A 210 -13.04 10.95 -8.89
CA ARG A 210 -13.69 10.28 -10.05
C ARG A 210 -15.17 9.93 -9.86
N GLN A 211 -15.53 9.40 -8.69
CA GLN A 211 -16.90 8.98 -8.36
C GLN A 211 -17.67 9.96 -7.46
N THR A 212 -16.99 10.91 -6.82
CA THR A 212 -17.54 11.69 -5.70
C THR A 212 -17.60 13.18 -5.97
N ARG A 213 -16.93 13.69 -7.01
CA ARG A 213 -16.87 15.11 -7.34
C ARG A 213 -17.58 15.41 -8.66
N PRO A 214 -18.32 16.53 -8.74
CA PRO A 214 -18.76 17.08 -10.02
C PRO A 214 -17.57 17.26 -10.99
N ILE A 215 -17.77 17.00 -12.28
CA ILE A 215 -16.69 17.00 -13.29
C ILE A 215 -15.81 18.27 -13.21
N HIS A 216 -16.43 19.46 -13.19
CA HIS A 216 -15.68 20.73 -13.12
C HIS A 216 -14.84 20.86 -11.84
N ARG A 217 -15.32 20.37 -10.71
CA ARG A 217 -14.56 20.36 -9.44
C ARG A 217 -13.45 19.32 -9.45
N ALA A 218 -13.69 18.17 -10.05
CA ALA A 218 -12.66 17.13 -10.21
C ALA A 218 -11.47 17.72 -10.98
N ILE A 219 -11.71 18.36 -12.13
CA ILE A 219 -10.69 19.05 -12.94
C ILE A 219 -10.00 20.15 -12.12
N ALA A 220 -10.76 21.06 -11.50
CA ALA A 220 -10.20 22.17 -10.74
C ALA A 220 -9.36 21.71 -9.54
N SER A 221 -9.70 20.57 -8.92
CA SER A 221 -8.95 20.01 -7.80
C SER A 221 -7.76 19.14 -8.18
N THR A 222 -7.56 18.86 -9.47
CA THR A 222 -6.38 18.13 -9.93
C THR A 222 -5.18 19.07 -9.95
N THR A 223 -4.19 18.79 -9.10
CA THR A 223 -2.93 19.53 -9.01
C THR A 223 -1.73 18.73 -9.49
N ASP A 224 -1.88 17.42 -9.73
CA ASP A 224 -0.90 16.56 -10.36
C ASP A 224 -1.57 15.70 -11.45
N PRO A 225 -1.29 15.94 -12.75
CA PRO A 225 -0.50 17.07 -13.24
C PRO A 225 -1.24 18.39 -12.98
N PHE A 226 -0.49 19.47 -12.74
CA PHE A 226 -1.07 20.81 -12.73
C PHE A 226 -1.61 21.14 -14.13
N LEU A 227 -2.85 21.63 -14.22
CA LEU A 227 -3.55 21.95 -15.45
C LEU A 227 -3.56 23.49 -15.64
N PRO A 228 -2.69 24.06 -16.50
CA PRO A 228 -2.57 25.51 -16.64
C PRO A 228 -3.91 26.16 -17.01
N GLY A 229 -4.36 27.08 -16.15
CA GLY A 229 -5.61 27.81 -16.33
C GLY A 229 -6.88 27.05 -15.95
N LEU A 230 -6.77 25.84 -15.39
CA LEU A 230 -7.91 25.02 -14.92
C LEU A 230 -7.78 24.63 -13.44
N SER A 231 -6.59 24.21 -13.00
CA SER A 231 -6.35 23.88 -11.59
C SER A 231 -6.61 25.11 -10.70
N GLY A 232 -7.51 24.95 -9.72
CA GLY A 232 -7.99 26.02 -8.85
C GLY A 232 -9.12 26.88 -9.42
N GLU A 233 -9.51 26.69 -10.69
CA GLU A 233 -10.42 27.58 -11.42
C GLU A 233 -11.73 26.86 -11.81
N GLU A 234 -12.65 26.66 -10.86
CA GLU A 234 -13.94 25.95 -11.09
C GLU A 234 -14.75 26.55 -12.25
N ASP A 235 -14.85 27.88 -12.33
CA ASP A 235 -15.61 28.58 -13.38
C ASP A 235 -15.03 28.33 -14.77
N ARG A 236 -13.69 28.29 -14.89
CA ARG A 236 -13.01 27.99 -16.16
C ARG A 236 -13.19 26.53 -16.56
N CYS A 237 -13.22 25.63 -15.59
CA CYS A 237 -13.52 24.22 -15.83
C CYS A 237 -14.96 24.03 -16.32
N LEU A 238 -15.93 24.78 -15.77
CA LEU A 238 -17.31 24.80 -16.28
C LEU A 238 -17.39 25.33 -17.71
N ALA A 239 -16.72 26.46 -18.00
CA ALA A 239 -16.67 27.03 -19.34
C ALA A 239 -16.01 26.08 -20.36
N LEU A 240 -14.97 25.35 -19.96
CA LEU A 240 -14.34 24.31 -20.78
C LEU A 240 -15.34 23.21 -21.14
N LEU A 241 -16.09 22.70 -20.16
CA LEU A 241 -17.08 21.64 -20.37
C LEU A 241 -18.23 22.10 -21.28
N ASP A 242 -18.69 23.34 -21.11
CA ASP A 242 -19.71 23.95 -21.97
C ASP A 242 -19.22 24.11 -23.41
N ALA A 243 -18.01 24.65 -23.60
CA ALA A 243 -17.37 24.77 -24.92
C ALA A 243 -17.13 23.40 -25.58
N ALA A 244 -16.81 22.39 -24.78
CA ALA A 244 -16.68 21.00 -25.23
C ALA A 244 -18.05 20.30 -25.39
N GLY A 245 -19.18 20.97 -25.16
CA GLY A 245 -20.52 20.40 -25.28
C GLY A 245 -20.71 19.14 -24.42
N ILE A 246 -20.13 19.14 -23.21
CA ILE A 246 -20.26 18.07 -22.21
C ILE A 246 -21.25 18.52 -21.14
N PRO A 247 -22.46 17.91 -21.08
CA PRO A 247 -23.44 18.24 -20.06
C PRO A 247 -22.89 17.96 -18.66
N THR A 248 -23.00 18.90 -17.73
CA THR A 248 -22.48 18.75 -16.35
C THR A 248 -23.53 18.23 -15.37
N LYS A 249 -24.81 18.21 -15.77
CA LYS A 249 -25.94 17.71 -14.98
C LYS A 249 -26.85 16.80 -15.80
N VAL A 250 -27.49 15.85 -15.12
CA VAL A 250 -28.61 15.02 -15.61
C VAL A 250 -29.63 14.95 -14.49
N ASP A 251 -30.90 15.25 -14.77
CA ASP A 251 -32.00 15.27 -13.79
C ASP A 251 -31.65 16.05 -12.50
N ASP A 252 -31.03 17.23 -12.68
CA ASP A 252 -30.50 18.13 -11.63
C ASP A 252 -29.39 17.55 -10.73
N ARG A 253 -28.96 16.30 -10.97
CA ARG A 253 -27.76 15.70 -10.36
C ARG A 253 -26.51 16.12 -11.12
N TRP A 254 -25.49 16.59 -10.40
CA TRP A 254 -24.15 16.79 -10.96
C TRP A 254 -23.54 15.46 -11.40
N ARG A 255 -23.07 15.42 -12.65
CA ARG A 255 -22.30 14.30 -13.18
C ARG A 255 -20.88 14.31 -12.63
N THR A 256 -20.32 13.12 -12.53
CA THR A 256 -18.96 12.81 -12.11
C THR A 256 -18.14 12.31 -13.30
N ILE A 257 -16.83 12.11 -13.14
CA ILE A 257 -15.99 11.55 -14.21
C ILE A 257 -16.45 10.14 -14.59
N SER A 258 -16.95 9.36 -13.63
CA SER A 258 -17.53 8.03 -13.91
C SER A 258 -18.81 8.06 -14.75
N ASP A 259 -19.51 9.19 -14.82
CA ASP A 259 -20.71 9.34 -15.65
C ASP A 259 -20.39 9.68 -17.12
N LEU A 260 -19.12 9.96 -17.46
CA LEU A 260 -18.70 10.30 -18.83
C LEU A 260 -18.55 9.04 -19.69
N SER A 261 -19.10 9.09 -20.90
CA SER A 261 -18.87 8.10 -21.95
C SER A 261 -17.44 8.17 -22.49
N LEU A 262 -16.99 7.13 -23.21
CA LEU A 262 -15.67 7.13 -23.86
C LEU A 262 -15.55 8.25 -24.91
N GLU A 263 -16.63 8.55 -25.62
CA GLU A 263 -16.67 9.65 -26.59
C GLU A 263 -16.49 11.00 -25.89
N GLU A 264 -17.22 11.25 -24.81
CA GLU A 264 -17.06 12.48 -24.02
C GLU A 264 -15.66 12.60 -23.41
N LYS A 265 -15.05 11.50 -22.96
CA LYS A 265 -13.68 11.50 -22.43
C LYS A 265 -12.62 11.76 -23.49
N SER A 266 -12.93 11.49 -24.77
CA SER A 266 -12.00 11.68 -25.89
C SER A 266 -12.03 13.10 -26.47
N ARG A 267 -13.09 13.86 -26.22
CA ARG A 267 -13.23 15.26 -26.66
C ARG A 267 -12.43 16.19 -25.76
#